data_AF-A0A7C1IEH4-F1
#
_entry.id   AF-A0A7C1IEH4-F1
#
_cell.length_a   1.000
_cell.length_b   1.000
_cell.length_c   1.000
_cell.angle_alpha   90.00
_cell.angle_beta   90.00
_cell.angle_gamma   90.00
#
_symmetry.space_group_name_H-M   'P 1'
#
loop_
_entity.id
_entity.type
_entity.pdbx_description
1 polymer ?
#
loop_
_entity_poly.entity_id
_entity_poly.type
_entity_poly.pdbx_seq_one_letter_code
_entity_poly.pdbx_strand_id
1 'polypeptide(L)'
;MELEFEDGKRIRFARELFELDKFVVEFVRILQRLGIRYVVSSGSITILFGRTRTTKDIDVLSEKRSSSDIRQKRAINSEYRVQICQR
;
A
#
# COMPACT_ATOMS: atom_id res chain seq x y z
N MET A 1 0.01 17.27 -13.23
CA MET A 1 -0.67 16.66 -12.07
C MET A 1 -0.99 17.79 -11.12
N GLU A 2 -2.27 18.01 -10.84
CA GLU A 2 -2.71 18.97 -9.82
C GLU A 2 -3.02 18.21 -8.53
N LEU A 3 -2.60 18.76 -7.39
CA LEU A 3 -2.76 18.20 -6.06
C LEU A 3 -3.69 19.12 -5.26
N GLU A 4 -4.77 18.56 -4.74
CA GLU A 4 -5.69 19.26 -3.85
C GLU A 4 -5.49 18.73 -2.42
N PHE A 5 -5.37 19.64 -1.46
CA PHE A 5 -5.25 19.30 -0.04
C PHE A 5 -6.60 19.54 0.64
N GLU A 6 -7.18 18.49 1.21
CA GLU A 6 -8.46 18.53 1.93
C GLU A 6 -8.20 18.29 3.42
N ASP A 7 -8.67 19.24 4.26
CA ASP A 7 -8.65 19.18 5.73
C ASP A 7 -7.27 18.90 6.37
N GLY A 8 -6.18 19.17 5.66
CA GLY A 8 -4.81 18.89 6.10
C GLY A 8 -4.48 17.40 6.29
N LYS A 9 -5.39 16.50 5.88
CA LYS A 9 -5.29 15.04 6.12
C LYS A 9 -5.43 14.21 4.85
N ARG A 10 -5.98 14.80 3.79
CA ARG A 10 -6.25 14.11 2.53
C ARG A 10 -5.61 14.88 1.39
N ILE A 11 -5.08 14.13 0.44
CA ILE A 11 -4.58 14.67 -0.83
C ILE A 11 -5.38 14.00 -1.93
N ARG A 12 -5.98 14.80 -2.82
CA ARG A 12 -6.64 14.34 -4.03
C ARG A 12 -5.81 14.74 -5.23
N PHE A 13 -5.75 13.86 -6.22
CA PHE A 13 -5.14 14.12 -7.52
C PHE A 13 -5.73 13.16 -8.53
N ALA A 14 -5.69 13.58 -9.80
CA ALA A 14 -6.02 12.73 -10.93
C ALA A 14 -4.73 12.30 -11.63
N ARG A 15 -4.61 11.00 -11.87
CA ARG A 15 -3.61 10.40 -12.75
C ARG A 15 -4.13 9.06 -13.25
N GLU A 16 -3.52 8.59 -14.32
CA GLU A 16 -3.64 7.19 -14.72
C GLU A 16 -2.96 6.29 -13.67
N LEU A 17 -3.67 5.23 -13.28
CA LEU A 17 -3.16 4.22 -12.34
C LEU A 17 -2.46 3.12 -13.13
N PHE A 18 -1.19 2.89 -12.83
CA PHE A 18 -0.46 1.74 -13.35
C PHE A 18 -0.85 0.46 -12.61
N GLU A 19 -0.45 -0.70 -13.13
CA GLU A 19 -0.78 -2.01 -12.53
C GLU A 19 -0.35 -2.12 -11.06
N LEU A 20 0.82 -1.59 -10.71
CA LEU A 20 1.27 -1.55 -9.32
C LEU A 20 0.38 -0.65 -8.44
N ASP A 21 -0.08 0.48 -8.96
CA ASP A 21 -0.98 1.37 -8.22
C ASP A 21 -2.32 0.68 -7.94
N LYS A 22 -2.87 -0.01 -8.94
CA LYS A 22 -4.10 -0.82 -8.81
C LYS A 22 -3.91 -1.91 -7.75
N PHE A 23 -2.80 -2.64 -7.81
CA PHE A 23 -2.44 -3.65 -6.82
C PHE A 23 -2.37 -3.08 -5.41
N VAL A 24 -1.71 -1.94 -5.20
CA VAL A 24 -1.64 -1.28 -3.88
C VAL A 24 -3.04 -0.96 -3.38
N VAL A 25 -3.89 -0.37 -4.22
CA VAL A 25 -5.27 0.00 -3.86
C VAL A 25 -6.09 -1.23 -3.44
N GLU A 26 -5.99 -2.33 -4.17
CA GLU A 26 -6.68 -3.57 -3.82
C GLU A 26 -6.12 -4.20 -2.54
N PHE A 27 -4.81 -4.21 -2.37
CA PHE A 27 -4.15 -4.73 -1.17
C PHE A 27 -4.58 -3.97 0.09
N VAL A 28 -4.56 -2.63 0.06
CA VAL A 28 -4.96 -1.83 1.22
C VAL A 28 -6.46 -1.96 1.51
N ARG A 29 -7.31 -2.16 0.50
CA ARG A 29 -8.73 -2.47 0.70
C ARG A 29 -8.92 -3.79 1.47
N ILE A 30 -8.09 -4.80 1.23
CA ILE A 30 -8.13 -6.05 2.00
C ILE A 30 -7.77 -5.77 3.46
N LEU A 31 -6.69 -5.02 3.71
CA LEU A 31 -6.28 -4.65 5.08
C LEU A 31 -7.38 -3.88 5.83
N GLN A 32 -8.03 -2.93 5.15
CA GLN A 32 -9.17 -2.19 5.69
C GLN A 32 -10.34 -3.10 6.05
N ARG A 33 -10.72 -4.02 5.16
CA ARG A 33 -11.79 -5.01 5.41
C ARG A 33 -11.49 -5.94 6.58
N LEU A 34 -10.21 -6.22 6.82
CA LEU A 34 -9.75 -7.01 7.97
C LEU A 34 -9.57 -6.17 9.25
N GLY A 35 -9.84 -4.86 9.19
CA GLY A 35 -9.65 -3.95 10.33
C GLY A 35 -8.19 -3.82 10.75
N ILE A 36 -7.24 -4.06 9.85
CA ILE A 36 -5.80 -3.97 10.13
C ILE A 36 -5.35 -2.53 9.91
N ARG A 37 -4.75 -1.90 10.92
CA ARG A 37 -4.12 -0.58 10.76
C ARG A 37 -2.79 -0.73 10.02
N TYR A 38 -2.60 0.09 8.99
CA TYR A 38 -1.41 0.03 8.14
C TYR A 38 -0.93 1.42 7.72
N VAL A 39 0.34 1.49 7.32
CA VAL A 39 0.99 2.62 6.65
C VAL A 39 1.76 2.07 5.46
N VAL A 40 1.45 2.53 4.25
CA VAL A 40 2.25 2.24 3.05
C VAL A 40 3.49 3.13 3.08
N SER A 41 4.66 2.61 2.73
CA SER A 41 5.94 3.32 2.90
C SER A 41 6.75 3.49 1.60
N SER A 42 7.33 4.70 1.50
CA SER A 42 8.56 5.13 0.80
C SER A 42 8.68 4.99 -0.73
N GLY A 43 8.54 3.81 -1.31
CA GLY A 43 8.77 3.61 -2.77
C GLY A 43 7.59 4.07 -3.62
N SER A 44 6.42 3.50 -3.37
CA SER A 44 5.23 3.67 -4.20
C SER A 44 4.59 5.05 -4.05
N ILE A 45 4.64 5.64 -2.84
CA ILE A 45 4.05 6.97 -2.56
C ILE A 45 4.78 8.07 -3.32
N THR A 46 6.11 8.00 -3.38
CA THR A 46 6.88 9.00 -4.12
C THR A 46 6.66 8.90 -5.64
N ILE A 47 6.34 7.71 -6.15
CA ILE A 47 5.94 7.47 -7.55
C ILE A 47 4.52 7.99 -7.81
N LEU A 48 3.59 7.78 -6.87
CA LEU A 48 2.24 8.34 -6.90
C LEU A 48 2.26 9.86 -7.07
N PHE A 49 3.21 10.55 -6.41
CA PHE A 49 3.42 12.01 -6.51
C PHE A 49 4.38 12.44 -7.65
N GLY A 50 4.65 11.59 -8.63
CA GLY A 50 5.28 12.01 -9.89
C GLY A 50 6.80 11.88 -9.98
N ARG A 51 7.46 11.10 -9.12
CA ARG A 51 8.87 10.73 -9.38
C ARG A 51 8.97 9.74 -10.53
N THR A 52 9.87 10.02 -11.47
CA THR A 52 10.29 9.13 -12.59
C THR A 52 11.22 8.03 -12.12
N ARG A 53 10.77 7.22 -11.15
CA ARG A 53 11.42 5.97 -10.78
C ARG A 53 10.38 4.86 -10.80
N THR A 54 10.79 3.66 -11.20
CA THR A 54 9.99 2.46 -11.04
C THR A 54 10.40 1.78 -9.73
N THR A 55 9.42 1.39 -8.92
CA THR A 55 9.64 0.48 -7.79
C THR A 55 8.97 -0.83 -8.13
N LYS A 56 9.61 -1.95 -7.79
CA LYS A 56 9.00 -3.27 -7.92
C LYS A 56 8.35 -3.71 -6.60
N ASP A 57 8.84 -3.16 -5.49
CA ASP A 57 8.45 -3.55 -4.15
C ASP A 57 7.58 -2.47 -3.49
N ILE A 58 6.65 -2.93 -2.64
CA ILE A 58 5.78 -2.09 -1.81
C ILE A 58 6.04 -2.47 -0.35
N ASP A 59 6.50 -1.52 0.43
CA ASP A 59 6.68 -1.69 1.87
C ASP A 59 5.42 -1.26 2.62
N VAL A 60 4.89 -2.13 3.48
CA VAL A 60 3.73 -1.81 4.33
C VAL A 60 4.04 -2.12 5.78
N LEU A 61 3.95 -1.09 6.62
CA LEU A 61 3.97 -1.23 8.07
C LEU A 61 2.55 -1.52 8.54
N SER A 62 2.38 -2.52 9.39
CA SER A 62 1.11 -2.87 10.01
C SER A 62 1.23 -2.75 11.53
N GLU A 63 0.10 -2.55 12.21
CA GLU A 63 0.08 -2.69 13.66
C GLU A 63 0.57 -4.09 14.11
N LYS A 64 1.15 -4.13 15.30
CA LYS A 64 1.58 -5.39 15.93
C LYS A 64 0.34 -6.19 16.31
N ARG A 65 0.21 -7.39 15.74
CA ARG A 65 -0.78 -8.41 16.10
C ARG A 65 -0.05 -9.61 16.69
N SER A 66 -0.73 -10.43 17.48
CA SER A 66 -0.16 -11.69 17.97
C SER A 66 0.15 -12.60 16.78
N SER A 67 1.19 -13.43 16.92
CA SER A 67 1.64 -14.36 15.87
C SER A 67 0.59 -15.39 15.46
N SER A 68 -0.45 -15.60 16.27
CA SER A 68 -1.64 -16.41 15.96
C SER A 68 -2.49 -15.82 14.83
N ASP A 69 -2.53 -14.49 14.73
CA ASP A 69 -3.48 -13.77 13.89
C ASP A 69 -2.95 -13.55 12.46
N ILE A 70 -1.62 -13.55 12.31
CA ILE A 70 -0.92 -13.29 11.04
C ILE A 70 -0.91 -14.53 10.14
N ARG A 71 -1.55 -15.63 10.55
CA ARG A 71 -1.55 -16.90 9.82
C ARG A 71 -2.61 -17.00 8.71
N GLN A 72 -3.22 -15.89 8.29
CA GLN A 72 -4.23 -15.91 7.23
C GLN A 72 -3.72 -15.45 5.86
N LYS A 73 -3.55 -16.50 5.04
CA LYS A 73 -3.81 -16.60 3.60
C LYS A 73 -2.77 -15.98 2.66
N ARG A 74 -1.80 -16.85 2.32
CA ARG A 74 -1.24 -16.99 0.96
C ARG A 74 -2.38 -17.07 -0.07
N ALA A 75 -2.88 -15.92 -0.51
CA ALA A 75 -3.81 -15.79 -1.62
C ALA A 75 -3.68 -14.39 -2.22
N ILE A 76 -2.44 -14.00 -2.50
CA ILE A 76 -2.15 -12.90 -3.41
C ILE A 76 -1.35 -13.56 -4.53
N ASN A 77 -1.81 -13.40 -5.77
CA ASN A 77 -1.29 -14.04 -6.98
C ASN A 77 0.25 -14.15 -6.99
N SER A 78 0.76 -15.25 -7.56
CA SER A 78 2.17 -15.67 -7.60
C SER A 78 3.18 -14.68 -8.17
N GLU A 79 2.73 -13.50 -8.60
CA GLU A 79 3.53 -12.45 -9.21
C GLU A 79 4.09 -11.45 -8.16
N TYR A 80 3.47 -11.32 -6.98
CA TYR A 80 3.85 -10.33 -5.98
C TYR A 80 4.31 -10.97 -4.66
N ARG A 81 5.52 -10.63 -4.21
CA ARG A 81 6.08 -11.11 -2.93
C ARG A 81 5.79 -10.10 -1.83
N VAL A 82 4.88 -10.44 -0.92
CA VAL A 82 4.63 -9.64 0.29
C VAL A 82 5.58 -10.10 1.40
N GLN A 83 6.47 -9.22 1.84
CA GLN A 83 7.34 -9.46 2.98
C GLN A 83 6.86 -8.62 4.17
N ILE A 84 6.42 -9.28 5.23
CA ILE A 84 6.05 -8.63 6.49
C ILE A 84 7.28 -8.62 7.40
N CYS A 85 7.94 -7.47 7.52
CA CYS A 85 9.00 -7.29 8.50
C CYS A 85 8.40 -6.81 9.83
N GLN A 86 8.47 -7.67 10.86
CA GLN A 86 8.23 -7.26 12.24
C GLN A 86 9.58 -6.89 12.87
N ARG A 87 9.70 -5.69 13.44
CA ARG A 87 10.80 -5.32 14.35
C ARG A 87 10.37 -5.53 15.80
#